data_AF-A0A354U6H3-F1
#
_entry.id   AF-A0A354U6H3-F1
#
_cell.length_a   1.000
_cell.length_b   1.000
_cell.length_c   1.000
_cell.angle_alpha   90.00
_cell.angle_beta   90.00
_cell.angle_gamma   90.00
#
_symmetry.space_group_name_H-M   'P 1'
#
loop_
_entity.id
_entity.type
_entity.pdbx_description
1 polymer ?
#
loop_
_entity_poly.entity_id
_entity_poly.type
_entity_poly.pdbx_seq_one_letter_code
_entity_poly.pdbx_strand_id
1 'polypeptide(L)'
;MTGMFKSWKFYAIVALLLCGLVTTYAVTRKPRPKSDKPEDIAKFVASDGFTKLSDDEQKAYMRQMRPPRGENREDMRKRMDSLTEAERQAMFKNMHELRERERIAELKKYFALSKAEREKYLDAKIAEEDRRFAEFEKHMAQRRAQAAQNAKNGEQPPRPPRPSEAQRAAFMKERIET
;
A
#
# COMPACT_ATOMS: atom_id res chain seq x y z
N MET A 1 -4.27 -41.07 -51.61
CA MET A 1 -2.89 -40.59 -51.42
C MET A 1 -2.94 -39.21 -50.82
N THR A 2 -2.39 -39.09 -49.62
CA THR A 2 -2.35 -37.91 -48.74
C THR A 2 -1.43 -36.83 -49.32
N GLY A 3 -2.02 -35.81 -49.95
CA GLY A 3 -1.30 -34.63 -50.44
C GLY A 3 -0.88 -33.73 -49.29
N MET A 4 0.38 -33.85 -48.89
CA MET A 4 1.06 -33.03 -47.88
C MET A 4 0.88 -31.53 -48.16
N PHE A 5 0.19 -30.81 -47.29
CA PHE A 5 0.26 -29.35 -47.20
C PHE A 5 1.67 -28.94 -46.71
N LYS A 6 2.64 -28.96 -47.63
CA LYS A 6 4.03 -28.51 -47.46
C LYS A 6 4.23 -27.18 -48.21
N SER A 7 3.49 -26.14 -47.84
CA SER A 7 3.87 -24.78 -48.21
C SER A 7 4.31 -24.06 -46.95
N TRP A 8 5.60 -23.69 -46.88
CA TRP A 8 6.16 -22.87 -45.80
C TRP A 8 5.32 -21.62 -45.53
N LYS A 9 4.70 -21.07 -46.58
CA LYS A 9 3.79 -19.93 -46.53
C LYS A 9 2.55 -20.20 -45.66
N PHE A 10 2.00 -21.42 -45.66
CA PHE A 10 0.87 -21.79 -44.81
C PHE A 10 1.28 -21.84 -43.33
N TYR A 11 2.43 -22.45 -43.01
CA TYR A 11 2.97 -22.47 -41.65
C TYR A 11 3.33 -21.06 -41.15
N ALA A 12 3.86 -20.20 -42.01
CA ALA A 12 4.15 -18.80 -41.67
C ALA A 12 2.87 -18.00 -41.37
N ILE A 13 1.80 -18.19 -42.14
CA ILE A 13 0.50 -17.53 -41.88
C ILE A 13 -0.13 -18.06 -40.60
N VAL A 14 -0.11 -19.37 -40.35
CA VAL A 14 -0.62 -19.96 -39.10
C VAL A 14 0.22 -19.50 -37.91
N ALA A 15 1.55 -19.42 -38.03
CA ALA A 15 2.41 -18.91 -36.98
C ALA A 15 2.16 -17.42 -36.70
N LEU A 16 1.96 -16.59 -37.73
CA LEU A 16 1.60 -15.18 -37.56
C LEU A 16 0.22 -15.00 -36.92
N LEU A 17 -0.77 -15.82 -37.29
CA LEU A 17 -2.10 -15.81 -36.67
C LEU A 17 -2.04 -16.28 -35.22
N LEU A 18 -1.28 -17.32 -34.90
CA LEU A 18 -1.09 -17.79 -33.53
C LEU A 18 -0.31 -16.77 -32.68
N CYS A 19 0.74 -16.16 -33.22
CA CYS A 19 1.43 -15.05 -32.55
C CYS A 19 0.52 -13.84 -32.36
N GLY A 20 -0.32 -13.50 -33.35
CA GLY A 20 -1.34 -12.46 -33.24
C GLY A 20 -2.40 -12.77 -32.17
N LEU A 21 -2.85 -14.01 -32.07
CA LEU A 21 -3.80 -14.46 -31.05
C LEU A 21 -3.18 -14.49 -29.65
N VAL A 22 -1.94 -14.95 -29.51
CA VAL A 22 -1.23 -14.96 -28.22
C VAL A 22 -0.91 -13.54 -27.75
N THR A 23 -0.52 -12.64 -28.65
CA THR A 23 -0.25 -11.23 -28.32
C THR A 23 -1.54 -10.49 -27.94
N THR A 24 -2.63 -10.67 -28.68
CA THR A 24 -3.93 -10.09 -28.32
C THR A 24 -4.48 -10.67 -27.01
N TYR A 25 -4.31 -11.96 -26.75
CA TYR A 25 -4.70 -12.61 -25.49
C TYR A 25 -3.87 -12.12 -24.29
N ALA A 26 -2.55 -11.94 -24.46
CA ALA A 26 -1.69 -11.39 -23.42
C ALA A 26 -1.95 -9.91 -23.13
N VAL A 27 -2.38 -9.14 -24.14
CA VAL A 27 -2.71 -7.70 -24.01
C VAL A 27 -4.10 -7.49 -23.41
N THR A 28 -5.06 -8.38 -23.66
CA THR A 28 -6.45 -8.24 -23.15
C THR A 28 -6.67 -8.82 -21.76
N ARG A 29 -5.74 -9.62 -21.23
CA ARG A 29 -5.86 -10.19 -19.88
C ARG A 29 -5.52 -9.12 -18.83
N LYS A 30 -6.50 -8.77 -17.99
CA LYS A 30 -6.26 -7.91 -16.83
C LYS A 30 -5.14 -8.52 -15.97
N PRO A 31 -4.10 -7.74 -15.63
CA PRO A 31 -3.03 -8.22 -14.76
C PRO A 31 -3.63 -8.61 -13.40
N ARG A 32 -3.27 -9.79 -12.90
CA ARG A 32 -3.78 -10.35 -11.63
C ARG A 32 -2.62 -10.92 -10.82
N PRO A 33 -2.72 -10.93 -9.48
CA PRO A 33 -1.76 -11.62 -8.63
C PRO A 33 -1.74 -13.11 -8.96
N LYS A 34 -0.61 -13.77 -8.64
CA LYS A 34 -0.43 -15.22 -8.89
C LYS A 34 -1.38 -16.07 -8.04
N SER A 35 -1.73 -15.59 -6.85
CA SER A 35 -2.72 -16.18 -5.96
C SER A 35 -3.34 -15.10 -5.06
N ASP A 36 -4.41 -15.45 -4.34
CA ASP A 36 -5.04 -14.57 -3.35
C ASP A 36 -4.26 -14.52 -2.02
N LYS A 37 -3.05 -15.09 -1.97
CA LYS A 37 -2.20 -15.03 -0.79
C LYS A 37 -1.70 -13.60 -0.55
N PRO A 38 -1.61 -13.14 0.71
CA PRO A 38 -1.18 -11.79 1.02
C PRO A 38 0.19 -11.39 0.46
N GLU A 39 1.13 -12.32 0.38
CA GLU A 39 2.48 -12.08 -0.16
C GLU A 39 2.46 -11.85 -1.68
N ASP A 40 1.65 -12.63 -2.40
CA ASP A 40 1.50 -12.51 -3.85
C ASP A 40 0.73 -11.24 -4.23
N ILE A 41 -0.23 -10.83 -3.40
CA ILE A 41 -0.90 -9.54 -3.53
C ILE A 41 0.10 -8.40 -3.31
N ALA A 42 0.96 -8.48 -2.28
CA ALA A 42 1.97 -7.45 -2.04
C ALA A 42 2.95 -7.31 -3.21
N LYS A 43 3.41 -8.43 -3.78
CA LYS A 43 4.25 -8.45 -4.99
C LYS A 43 3.53 -7.89 -6.20
N PHE A 44 2.25 -8.19 -6.34
CA PHE A 44 1.44 -7.65 -7.42
C PHE A 44 1.30 -6.13 -7.32
N VAL A 45 1.04 -5.59 -6.12
CA VAL A 45 0.98 -4.14 -5.89
C VAL A 45 2.32 -3.45 -6.18
N ALA A 46 3.44 -4.13 -5.93
CA ALA A 46 4.78 -3.66 -6.30
C ALA A 46 5.04 -3.68 -7.81
N SER A 47 4.22 -4.38 -8.61
CA SER A 47 4.45 -4.58 -10.05
C SER A 47 3.81 -3.51 -10.92
N ASP A 48 4.33 -3.35 -12.14
CA ASP A 48 3.71 -2.51 -13.19
C ASP A 48 2.33 -3.01 -13.63
N GLY A 49 1.97 -4.26 -13.32
CA GLY A 49 0.64 -4.78 -13.57
C GLY A 49 -0.42 -4.04 -12.75
N PHE A 50 -0.07 -3.62 -11.53
CA PHE A 50 -0.98 -2.91 -10.65
C PHE A 50 -1.37 -1.53 -11.17
N THR A 51 -0.42 -0.76 -11.72
CA THR A 51 -0.67 0.59 -12.22
C THR A 51 -1.54 0.63 -13.47
N LYS A 52 -1.64 -0.49 -14.20
CA LYS A 52 -2.52 -0.68 -15.36
C LYS A 52 -3.98 -0.94 -15.00
N LEU A 53 -4.28 -1.24 -13.73
CA LEU A 53 -5.65 -1.42 -13.26
C LEU A 53 -6.38 -0.09 -13.12
N SER A 54 -7.72 -0.14 -13.13
CA SER A 54 -8.52 1.04 -12.77
C SER A 54 -8.31 1.45 -11.32
N ASP A 55 -8.54 2.73 -10.99
CA ASP A 55 -8.36 3.26 -9.64
C ASP A 55 -9.19 2.49 -8.60
N ASP A 56 -10.39 2.05 -8.95
CA ASP A 56 -11.26 1.28 -8.04
C ASP A 56 -10.71 -0.13 -7.75
N GLU A 57 -10.15 -0.80 -8.77
CA GLU A 57 -9.46 -2.08 -8.61
C GLU A 57 -8.18 -1.91 -7.79
N GLN A 58 -7.39 -0.87 -8.06
CA GLN A 58 -6.20 -0.54 -7.28
C GLN A 58 -6.56 -0.36 -5.79
N LYS A 59 -7.64 0.37 -5.48
CA LYS A 59 -8.15 0.55 -4.11
C LYS A 59 -8.65 -0.74 -3.48
N ALA A 60 -9.25 -1.65 -4.25
CA ALA A 60 -9.68 -2.95 -3.74
C ALA A 60 -8.48 -3.77 -3.23
N TYR A 61 -7.40 -3.84 -4.02
CA TYR A 61 -6.16 -4.51 -3.59
C TYR A 61 -5.51 -3.83 -2.37
N MET A 62 -5.54 -2.50 -2.28
CA MET A 62 -5.05 -1.78 -1.10
C MET A 62 -5.84 -2.10 0.17
N ARG A 63 -7.16 -2.29 0.06
CA ARG A 63 -8.01 -2.70 1.18
C ARG A 63 -7.69 -4.13 1.63
N GLN A 64 -7.39 -5.04 0.71
CA GLN A 64 -6.95 -6.40 1.03
C GLN A 64 -5.56 -6.44 1.68
N MET A 65 -4.70 -5.48 1.35
CA MET A 65 -3.39 -5.37 2.00
C MET A 65 -3.47 -4.88 3.46
N ARG A 66 -4.57 -4.21 3.84
CA ARG A 66 -4.74 -3.72 5.20
C ARG A 66 -5.07 -4.89 6.14
N PRO A 67 -4.28 -5.13 7.20
CA PRO A 67 -4.57 -6.20 8.14
C PRO A 67 -5.95 -5.97 8.80
N PRO A 68 -6.72 -7.03 9.09
CA PRO A 68 -7.97 -6.94 9.84
C PRO A 68 -7.76 -6.18 11.15
N ARG A 69 -8.77 -5.43 11.60
CA ARG A 69 -8.68 -4.70 12.88
C ARG A 69 -8.44 -5.70 14.01
N GLY A 70 -7.26 -5.63 14.63
CA GLY A 70 -6.87 -6.49 15.74
C GLY A 70 -5.85 -7.58 15.39
N GLU A 71 -5.53 -7.81 14.11
CA GLU A 71 -4.53 -8.79 13.69
C GLU A 71 -3.15 -8.18 13.37
N ASN A 72 -2.13 -9.02 13.61
CA ASN A 72 -0.75 -8.74 13.96
C ASN A 72 0.04 -7.77 13.06
N ARG A 73 0.82 -6.88 13.71
CA ARG A 73 2.00 -6.23 13.09
C ARG A 73 2.93 -7.23 12.39
N GLU A 74 2.96 -8.47 12.88
CA GLU A 74 3.76 -9.55 12.29
C GLU A 74 3.29 -9.96 10.89
N ASP A 75 1.99 -9.90 10.58
CA ASP A 75 1.50 -10.28 9.26
C ASP A 75 1.82 -9.22 8.21
N MET A 76 1.78 -7.95 8.61
CA MET A 76 2.30 -6.87 7.79
C MET A 76 3.82 -7.02 7.59
N ARG A 77 4.55 -7.39 8.65
CA ARG A 77 6.00 -7.62 8.58
C ARG A 77 6.34 -8.76 7.63
N LYS A 78 5.66 -9.91 7.72
CA LYS A 78 5.83 -11.06 6.79
C LYS A 78 5.59 -10.67 5.34
N ARG A 79 4.54 -9.88 5.06
CA ARG A 79 4.28 -9.34 3.71
C ARG A 79 5.44 -8.49 3.22
N MET A 80 5.98 -7.59 4.05
CA MET A 80 7.13 -6.74 3.68
C MET A 80 8.42 -7.55 3.53
N ASP A 81 8.64 -8.55 4.39
CA ASP A 81 9.81 -9.42 4.36
C ASP A 81 9.80 -10.32 3.10
N SER A 82 8.63 -10.62 2.56
CA SER A 82 8.48 -11.37 1.30
C SER A 82 8.86 -10.57 0.04
N LEU A 83 9.05 -9.25 0.17
CA LEU A 83 9.43 -8.33 -0.89
C LEU A 83 10.93 -8.02 -0.81
N THR A 84 11.57 -7.93 -1.98
CA THR A 84 12.88 -7.30 -2.13
C THR A 84 12.80 -5.79 -1.86
N GLU A 85 13.92 -5.16 -1.56
CA GLU A 85 13.94 -3.71 -1.28
C GLU A 85 13.41 -2.88 -2.46
N ALA A 86 13.75 -3.28 -3.69
CA ALA A 86 13.22 -2.65 -4.90
C ALA A 86 11.70 -2.79 -5.01
N GLU A 87 11.16 -3.98 -4.73
CA GLU A 87 9.71 -4.21 -4.73
C GLU A 87 9.00 -3.42 -3.62
N ARG A 88 9.60 -3.28 -2.43
CA ARG A 88 9.05 -2.42 -1.36
C ARG A 88 8.97 -0.98 -1.81
N GLN A 89 10.05 -0.45 -2.39
CA GLN A 89 10.08 0.92 -2.90
C GLN A 89 9.03 1.14 -4.00
N ALA A 90 8.91 0.20 -4.95
CA ALA A 90 7.90 0.24 -5.99
C ALA A 90 6.48 0.20 -5.42
N MET A 91 6.22 -0.68 -4.44
CA MET A 91 4.94 -0.74 -3.73
C MET A 91 4.61 0.61 -3.06
N PHE A 92 5.54 1.20 -2.32
CA PHE A 92 5.33 2.50 -1.67
C PHE A 92 5.09 3.62 -2.67
N LYS A 93 5.82 3.63 -3.79
CA LYS A 93 5.62 4.59 -4.88
C LYS A 93 4.22 4.46 -5.48
N ASN A 94 3.82 3.24 -5.85
CA ASN A 94 2.48 2.98 -6.42
C ASN A 94 1.36 3.37 -5.44
N MET A 95 1.53 3.07 -4.15
CA MET A 95 0.62 3.51 -3.08
C MET A 95 0.55 5.02 -2.94
N HIS A 96 1.68 5.70 -3.06
CA HIS A 96 1.77 7.15 -2.95
C HIS A 96 1.09 7.82 -4.15
N GLU A 97 1.37 7.37 -5.36
CA GLU A 97 0.78 7.89 -6.60
C GLU A 97 -0.74 7.73 -6.65
N LEU A 98 -1.28 6.60 -6.16
CA LEU A 98 -2.73 6.42 -6.05
C LEU A 98 -3.35 7.46 -5.10
N ARG A 99 -2.77 7.63 -3.91
CA ARG A 99 -3.26 8.62 -2.93
C ARG A 99 -3.11 10.05 -3.43
N GLU A 100 -2.04 10.33 -4.16
CA GLU A 100 -1.81 11.65 -4.75
C GLU A 100 -2.85 12.00 -5.80
N ARG A 101 -3.24 11.03 -6.65
CA ARG A 101 -4.34 11.19 -7.60
C ARG A 101 -5.67 11.48 -6.90
N GLU A 102 -5.97 10.79 -5.80
CA GLU A 102 -7.16 11.06 -4.98
C GLU A 102 -7.11 12.47 -4.39
N ARG A 103 -5.97 12.87 -3.83
CA ARG A 103 -5.76 14.20 -3.25
C ARG A 103 -5.98 15.29 -4.30
N ILE A 104 -5.40 15.13 -5.49
CA ILE A 104 -5.58 16.09 -6.59
C ILE A 104 -7.05 16.16 -7.01
N ALA A 105 -7.75 15.02 -7.07
CA ALA A 105 -9.18 14.99 -7.41
C ALA A 105 -10.05 15.69 -6.34
N GLU A 106 -9.74 15.49 -5.05
CA GLU A 106 -10.42 16.19 -3.94
C GLU A 106 -10.13 17.70 -3.97
N LEU A 107 -8.89 18.10 -4.22
CA LEU A 107 -8.51 19.50 -4.37
C LEU A 107 -9.22 20.17 -5.55
N LYS A 108 -9.32 19.50 -6.70
CA LYS A 108 -10.08 20.02 -7.85
C LYS A 108 -11.55 20.27 -7.48
N LYS A 109 -12.18 19.35 -6.75
CA LYS A 109 -13.55 19.54 -6.24
C LYS A 109 -13.63 20.75 -5.31
N TYR A 110 -12.70 20.87 -4.37
CA TYR A 110 -12.64 21.99 -3.43
C TYR A 110 -12.47 23.35 -4.14
N PHE A 111 -11.57 23.44 -5.12
CA PHE A 111 -11.35 24.69 -5.85
C PHE A 111 -12.49 25.06 -6.82
N ALA A 112 -13.32 24.09 -7.21
CA ALA A 112 -14.53 24.34 -7.98
C ALA A 112 -15.68 24.94 -7.15
N LEU A 113 -15.61 24.88 -5.82
CA LEU A 113 -16.64 25.43 -4.93
C LEU A 113 -16.62 26.96 -4.90
N SER A 114 -17.79 27.56 -4.70
CA SER A 114 -17.90 28.99 -4.42
C SER A 114 -17.21 29.35 -3.10
N LYS A 115 -16.93 30.63 -2.86
CA LYS A 115 -16.26 31.08 -1.63
C LYS A 115 -17.01 30.64 -0.36
N ALA A 116 -18.33 30.81 -0.33
CA ALA A 116 -19.16 30.45 0.80
C ALA A 116 -19.20 28.93 1.05
N GLU A 117 -19.16 28.12 -0.01
CA GLU A 117 -19.10 26.66 0.11
C GLU A 117 -17.73 26.17 0.56
N ARG A 118 -16.64 26.84 0.16
CA ARG A 118 -15.29 26.54 0.64
C ARG A 118 -15.15 26.80 2.13
N GLU A 119 -15.68 27.90 2.64
CA GLU A 119 -15.68 28.21 4.08
C GLU A 119 -16.40 27.09 4.86
N LYS A 120 -17.62 26.72 4.45
CA LYS A 120 -18.35 25.60 5.07
C LYS A 120 -17.60 24.26 4.99
N TYR A 121 -16.95 23.98 3.87
CA TYR A 121 -16.14 22.78 3.70
C TYR A 121 -14.95 22.75 4.66
N LEU A 122 -14.24 23.88 4.81
CA LEU A 122 -13.11 23.99 5.73
C LEU A 122 -13.57 23.87 7.19
N ASP A 123 -14.65 24.55 7.58
CA ASP A 123 -15.21 24.46 8.93
C ASP A 123 -15.57 23.01 9.29
N ALA A 124 -16.18 22.28 8.35
CA ALA A 124 -16.49 20.86 8.53
C ALA A 124 -15.23 19.99 8.70
N LYS A 125 -14.16 20.26 7.93
CA LYS A 125 -12.89 19.54 8.04
C LYS A 125 -12.18 19.85 9.37
N ILE A 126 -12.17 21.10 9.82
CA ILE A 126 -11.60 21.49 11.12
C ILE A 126 -12.35 20.77 12.25
N ALA A 127 -13.68 20.80 12.24
CA ALA A 127 -14.48 20.09 13.24
C ALA A 127 -14.25 18.56 13.23
N GLU A 128 -14.01 17.97 12.07
CA GLU A 128 -13.63 16.55 11.95
C GLU A 128 -12.25 16.28 12.55
N GLU A 129 -11.27 17.14 12.27
CA GLU A 129 -9.92 17.04 12.83
C GLU A 129 -9.94 17.18 14.36
N ASP A 130 -10.66 18.16 14.91
CA ASP A 130 -10.81 18.36 16.35
C ASP A 130 -11.40 17.13 17.04
N ARG A 131 -12.41 16.49 16.41
CA ARG A 131 -12.99 15.23 16.93
C ARG A 131 -11.95 14.10 16.94
N ARG A 132 -11.19 13.94 15.85
CA ARG A 132 -10.13 12.93 15.76
C ARG A 132 -9.03 13.16 16.78
N PHE A 133 -8.63 14.42 16.99
CA PHE A 133 -7.66 14.78 18.03
C PHE A 133 -8.19 14.45 19.42
N ALA A 134 -9.43 14.81 19.73
CA ALA A 134 -10.05 14.48 21.02
C ALA A 134 -10.16 12.96 21.25
N GLU A 135 -10.52 12.18 20.23
CA GLU A 135 -10.53 10.72 20.31
C GLU A 135 -9.13 10.14 20.52
N PHE A 136 -8.13 10.68 19.82
CA PHE A 136 -6.74 10.29 20.00
C PHE A 136 -6.25 10.59 21.41
N GLU A 137 -6.56 11.77 21.95
CA GLU A 137 -6.24 12.14 23.33
C GLU A 137 -6.90 11.20 24.34
N LYS A 138 -8.18 10.86 24.14
CA LYS A 138 -8.88 9.88 24.98
C LYS A 138 -8.18 8.51 24.94
N HIS A 139 -7.84 8.01 23.76
CA HIS A 139 -7.11 6.75 23.62
C HIS A 139 -5.72 6.81 24.26
N MET A 140 -5.01 7.93 24.15
CA MET A 140 -3.72 8.12 24.78
C MET A 140 -3.83 8.19 26.30
N ALA A 141 -4.83 8.89 26.84
CA ALA A 141 -5.12 8.94 28.26
C ALA A 141 -5.47 7.55 28.81
N GLN A 142 -6.31 6.79 28.10
CA GLN A 142 -6.62 5.39 28.43
C GLN A 142 -5.37 4.51 28.45
N ARG A 143 -4.52 4.58 27.42
CA ARG A 143 -3.25 3.83 27.40
C ARG A 143 -2.30 4.24 28.52
N ARG A 144 -2.24 5.53 28.88
CA ARG A 144 -1.45 6.02 30.02
C ARG A 144 -1.99 5.50 31.34
N ALA A 145 -3.31 5.52 31.53
CA ALA A 145 -3.96 5.00 32.73
C ALA A 145 -3.77 3.49 32.88
N GLN A 146 -3.96 2.71 31.81
CA GLN A 146 -3.65 1.29 31.77
C GLN A 146 -2.17 1.03 32.06
N ALA A 147 -1.26 1.80 31.46
CA ALA A 147 0.16 1.69 31.75
C ALA A 147 0.49 1.98 33.23
N ALA A 148 -0.17 2.96 33.84
CA ALA A 148 0.01 3.26 35.26
C ALA A 148 -0.58 2.17 36.18
N GLN A 149 -1.71 1.55 35.80
CA GLN A 149 -2.28 0.41 36.51
C GLN A 149 -1.37 -0.82 36.43
N ASN A 150 -0.88 -1.16 35.23
CA ASN A 150 0.03 -2.30 35.06
C ASN A 150 1.36 -2.08 35.79
N ALA A 151 1.83 -0.83 35.89
CA ALA A 151 3.02 -0.49 36.69
C ALA A 151 2.78 -0.70 38.20
N LYS A 152 1.58 -0.38 38.70
CA LYS A 152 1.19 -0.63 40.11
C LYS A 152 0.99 -2.11 40.40
N ASN A 153 0.49 -2.88 39.44
CA ASN A 153 0.26 -4.33 39.58
C ASN A 153 1.52 -5.17 39.36
N GLY A 154 2.67 -4.56 39.06
CA GLY A 154 3.92 -5.29 38.77
C GLY A 154 3.92 -6.05 37.45
N GLU A 155 2.90 -5.89 36.61
CA GLU A 155 2.70 -6.61 35.34
C GLU A 155 3.45 -5.98 34.15
N GLN A 156 4.15 -4.85 34.35
CA GLN A 156 4.97 -4.27 33.31
C GLN A 156 6.36 -4.91 33.27
N PRO A 157 6.76 -5.58 32.17
CA PRO A 157 8.18 -5.82 31.94
C PRO A 157 8.88 -4.44 31.93
N PRO A 158 10.05 -4.31 32.58
CA PRO A 158 10.75 -3.03 32.65
C PRO A 158 10.97 -2.52 31.23
N ARG A 159 10.42 -1.34 30.91
CA ARG A 159 10.76 -0.68 29.65
C ARG A 159 12.28 -0.53 29.67
N PRO A 160 12.99 -0.91 28.58
CA PRO A 160 14.42 -0.71 28.54
C PRO A 160 14.70 0.77 28.83
N PRO A 161 15.68 1.09 29.69
CA PRO A 161 15.98 2.46 30.06
C PRO A 161 16.20 3.27 28.78
N ARG A 162 15.67 4.49 28.75
CA ARG A 162 15.87 5.41 27.63
C ARG A 162 17.38 5.50 27.38
N PRO A 163 17.87 5.29 26.14
CA PRO A 163 19.30 5.34 25.87
C PRO A 163 19.88 6.66 26.38
N SER A 164 21.02 6.57 27.06
CA SER A 164 21.72 7.73 27.59
C SER A 164 22.08 8.70 26.45
N GLU A 165 22.33 9.96 26.77
CA GLU A 165 22.72 10.94 25.76
C GLU A 165 23.98 10.54 25.00
N ALA A 166 24.93 9.89 25.68
CA ALA A 166 26.11 9.30 25.08
C ALA A 166 25.78 8.14 24.12
N GLN A 167 24.83 7.26 24.48
CA GLN A 167 24.38 6.19 23.58
C GLN A 167 23.66 6.74 22.36
N ARG A 168 22.85 7.81 22.51
CA ARG A 168 22.21 8.48 21.38
C ARG A 168 23.23 9.15 20.46
N ALA A 169 24.24 9.81 21.02
CA ALA A 169 25.32 10.43 20.25
C ALA A 169 26.14 9.37 19.50
N ALA A 170 26.46 8.25 20.14
CA ALA A 170 27.16 7.13 19.50
C ALA A 170 26.35 6.53 18.33
N PHE A 171 25.05 6.29 18.52
CA PHE A 171 24.16 5.83 17.44
C PHE A 171 24.09 6.81 16.27
N MET A 172 24.05 8.12 16.54
CA MET A 172 24.03 9.14 15.49
C MET A 172 25.37 9.21 14.74
N LYS A 173 26.49 9.05 15.45
CA LYS A 173 27.82 9.01 14.84
C LYS A 173 28.00 7.77 13.95
N GLU A 174 27.62 6.59 14.44
CA GLU A 174 27.67 5.34 13.68
C GLU A 174 26.82 5.42 12.39
N ARG A 175 25.64 6.05 12.46
CA ARG A 175 24.75 6.24 11.31
C ARG A 175 25.27 7.25 10.26
N ILE A 176 26.19 8.13 10.65
CA ILE A 176 26.82 9.11 9.74
C ILE A 176 28.09 8.52 9.11
N GLU A 177 28.74 7.57 9.77
CA GLU A 177 29.99 6.94 9.34
C GLU A 177 29.78 5.69 8.45
N THR A 178 28.55 5.15 8.36
CA THR A 178 28.13 4.13 7.37
C THR A 178 27.44 4.76 6.16
#